data_AF-A0A0P9LM19-F1
#
_entry.id   AF-A0A0P9LM19-F1
#
_cell.length_a   1.000
_cell.length_b   1.000
_cell.length_c   1.000
_cell.angle_alpha   90.00
_cell.angle_beta   90.00
_cell.angle_gamma   90.00
#
_symmetry.space_group_name_H-M   'P 1'
#
loop_
_entity.id
_entity.type
_entity.pdbx_description
1 polymer ?
#
loop_
_entity_poly.entity_id
_entity_poly.type
_entity_poly.pdbx_seq_one_letter_code
_entity_poly.pdbx_strand_id
1 'polypeptide(L)'
;MPHPQLSPLPEAHDRVKQNVDSAHPQAYVNVKVIANPFKINSKNKTGTLLMSYLSLNFALGETIDMLRDQLQSFVAAELSPRAAQIDRDNLFPADMWRKLGEMGVLGITVSEEYGGAGLGYLAHVVAMEEISRGSASVALSYGAHSNLCVNQINRNGNPEQKARYLPRLVSGEHVGALAMSEPNAGSDVVSMKLRADKRGDRYILNGSKTWITNGPDADTYVIYAKTDLAKAAHGIS
;
A
#
# COMPACT_ATOMS: atom_id res chain seq x y z
N MET A 1 -61.53 20.28 4.22
CA MET A 1 -61.21 19.09 3.40
C MET A 1 -60.34 18.15 4.23
N PRO A 2 -60.62 16.85 4.32
CA PRO A 2 -59.81 15.93 5.12
C PRO A 2 -58.54 15.51 4.36
N HIS A 3 -57.42 15.37 5.08
CA HIS A 3 -56.14 14.88 4.57
C HIS A 3 -56.22 13.41 4.13
N PRO A 4 -55.58 12.99 3.02
CA PRO A 4 -55.56 11.59 2.61
C PRO A 4 -54.57 10.78 3.46
N GLN A 5 -55.01 9.62 3.94
CA GLN A 5 -54.17 8.61 4.60
C GLN A 5 -53.26 7.92 3.57
N LEU A 6 -51.96 7.86 3.85
CA LEU A 6 -50.97 7.12 3.07
C LEU A 6 -51.08 5.62 3.38
N SER A 7 -51.22 4.79 2.34
CA SER A 7 -51.12 3.33 2.44
C SER A 7 -49.65 2.86 2.55
N PRO A 8 -49.34 1.74 3.21
CA PRO A 8 -47.97 1.24 3.33
C PRO A 8 -47.40 0.80 1.98
N LEU A 9 -46.12 1.09 1.75
CA LEU A 9 -45.36 0.59 0.59
C LEU A 9 -45.03 -0.91 0.78
N PRO A 10 -45.02 -1.74 -0.29
CA PRO A 10 -44.63 -3.15 -0.19
C PRO A 10 -43.14 -3.32 0.15
N GLU A 11 -42.83 -4.30 1.00
CA GLU A 11 -41.48 -4.63 1.46
C GLU A 11 -40.56 -5.10 0.32
N ALA A 12 -39.33 -4.58 0.28
CA ALA A 12 -38.32 -4.81 -0.74
C ALA A 12 -37.65 -6.20 -0.70
N HIS A 13 -38.31 -7.22 -0.14
CA HIS A 13 -37.75 -8.57 0.06
C HIS A 13 -38.03 -9.56 -1.08
N ASP A 14 -38.96 -9.26 -2.00
CA ASP A 14 -39.41 -10.22 -3.02
C ASP A 14 -38.74 -10.08 -4.41
N ARG A 15 -37.77 -9.18 -4.59
CA ARG A 15 -37.02 -9.04 -5.87
C ARG A 15 -35.66 -9.72 -5.92
N VAL A 16 -35.20 -10.34 -4.83
CA VAL A 16 -33.88 -11.01 -4.78
C VAL A 16 -33.94 -12.49 -5.17
N LYS A 17 -35.13 -13.12 -5.15
CA LYS A 17 -35.26 -14.57 -5.40
C LYS A 17 -35.38 -15.00 -6.86
N GLN A 18 -35.50 -14.09 -7.83
CA GLN A 18 -35.70 -14.47 -9.24
C GLN A 18 -34.43 -14.42 -10.12
N ASN A 19 -33.26 -14.11 -9.58
CA ASN A 19 -32.00 -14.05 -10.35
C ASN A 19 -30.95 -15.10 -9.96
N VAL A 20 -31.33 -16.18 -9.27
CA VAL A 20 -30.39 -17.21 -8.79
C VAL A 20 -30.45 -18.53 -9.58
N ASP A 21 -31.41 -18.70 -10.51
CA ASP A 21 -31.63 -20.00 -11.18
C ASP A 21 -31.01 -20.14 -12.59
N SER A 22 -29.97 -19.35 -12.94
CA SER A 22 -29.32 -19.46 -14.27
C SER A 22 -27.79 -19.36 -14.26
N ALA A 23 -27.12 -20.05 -13.32
CA ALA A 23 -25.65 -20.17 -13.31
C ALA A 23 -25.17 -21.63 -13.41
N HIS A 24 -24.23 -21.85 -14.33
CA HIS A 24 -23.50 -23.10 -14.59
C HIS A 24 -22.85 -23.72 -13.33
N PRO A 25 -22.65 -25.05 -13.28
CA PRO A 25 -22.17 -25.74 -12.09
C PRO A 25 -20.69 -25.42 -11.80
N GLN A 26 -20.41 -24.74 -10.69
CA GLN A 26 -19.07 -24.64 -10.13
C GLN A 26 -18.71 -25.93 -9.39
N ALA A 27 -17.56 -26.50 -9.75
CA ALA A 27 -16.96 -27.63 -9.06
C ALA A 27 -16.46 -27.20 -7.67
N TYR A 28 -16.97 -27.85 -6.62
CA TYR A 28 -16.47 -27.70 -5.26
C TYR A 28 -15.25 -28.63 -5.06
N VAL A 29 -14.08 -28.04 -4.77
CA VAL A 29 -12.89 -28.78 -4.32
C VAL A 29 -12.93 -28.84 -2.80
N ASN A 30 -13.14 -30.03 -2.24
CA ASN A 30 -13.03 -30.27 -0.80
C ASN A 30 -11.56 -30.29 -0.38
N VAL A 31 -11.08 -29.24 0.28
CA VAL A 31 -9.75 -29.22 0.92
C VAL A 31 -9.85 -29.92 2.27
N LYS A 32 -9.27 -31.11 2.35
CA LYS A 32 -9.15 -31.88 3.60
C LYS A 32 -7.95 -31.33 4.39
N VAL A 33 -8.21 -30.62 5.49
CA VAL A 33 -7.16 -30.17 6.41
C VAL A 33 -6.60 -31.39 7.15
N ILE A 34 -5.36 -31.76 6.86
CA ILE A 34 -4.62 -32.77 7.62
C ILE A 34 -3.94 -32.04 8.78
N ALA A 35 -4.50 -32.17 9.99
CA ALA A 35 -3.84 -31.70 11.20
C ALA A 35 -2.61 -32.58 11.49
N ASN A 36 -1.41 -31.99 11.49
CA ASN A 36 -0.17 -32.69 11.81
C ASN A 36 0.12 -32.54 13.32
N PRO A 37 0.26 -33.62 14.11
CA PRO A 37 0.45 -33.52 15.55
C PRO A 37 1.95 -33.43 15.87
N PHE A 38 2.53 -32.22 15.85
CA PHE A 38 3.86 -32.01 16.43
C PHE A 38 3.75 -31.56 17.88
N LYS A 39 4.30 -32.38 18.80
CA LYS A 39 4.50 -32.03 20.21
C LYS A 39 5.56 -30.94 20.31
N ILE A 40 5.19 -29.78 20.85
CA ILE A 40 6.13 -28.71 21.21
C ILE A 40 6.54 -28.91 22.67
N ASN A 41 7.84 -29.05 22.91
CA ASN A 41 8.42 -28.88 24.23
C ASN A 41 9.19 -27.55 24.21
N SER A 42 8.61 -26.50 24.81
CA SER A 42 9.31 -25.23 25.00
C SER A 42 8.91 -24.64 26.35
N LYS A 43 9.83 -24.73 27.30
CA LYS A 43 9.84 -23.86 28.48
C LYS A 43 10.80 -22.72 28.17
N ASN A 44 10.29 -21.53 27.90
CA ASN A 44 11.06 -20.29 28.05
C ASN A 44 10.40 -19.37 29.07
N LYS A 45 11.19 -19.00 30.08
CA LYS A 45 10.82 -18.16 31.23
C LYS A 45 11.13 -16.69 30.92
N THR A 46 10.22 -15.99 30.27
CA THR A 46 10.09 -14.51 30.33
C THR A 46 8.84 -14.11 29.57
N GLY A 47 7.84 -13.61 30.30
CA GLY A 47 6.47 -13.45 29.84
C GLY A 47 6.21 -12.27 28.92
N THR A 48 6.55 -12.40 27.65
CA THR A 48 5.88 -11.68 26.56
C THR A 48 5.73 -12.66 25.40
N LEU A 49 4.51 -13.14 25.17
CA LEU A 49 4.22 -14.01 24.04
C LEU A 49 4.40 -13.20 22.76
N LEU A 50 5.48 -13.44 22.02
CA LEU A 50 5.46 -13.19 20.58
C LEU A 50 4.41 -14.15 20.03
N MET A 51 3.28 -13.62 19.60
CA MET A 51 2.20 -14.40 19.03
C MET A 51 2.59 -14.78 17.60
N SER A 52 3.53 -15.72 17.46
CA SER A 52 3.78 -16.36 16.17
C SER A 52 2.51 -17.15 15.84
N TYR A 53 1.76 -16.67 14.84
CA TYR A 53 0.55 -17.35 14.41
C TYR A 53 0.97 -18.67 13.77
N LEU A 54 0.84 -19.75 14.53
CA LEU A 54 1.19 -21.12 14.15
C LEU A 54 0.41 -21.66 12.93
N SER A 55 -0.57 -20.92 12.39
CA SER A 55 -1.55 -21.46 11.45
C SER A 55 -1.31 -21.14 9.98
N LEU A 56 -0.34 -20.28 9.62
CA LEU A 56 -0.05 -19.91 8.21
C LEU A 56 1.45 -19.63 8.00
N ASN A 57 2.28 -20.68 8.04
CA ASN A 57 3.67 -20.59 7.59
C ASN A 57 3.80 -21.29 6.23
N PHE A 58 4.14 -20.53 5.20
CA PHE A 58 4.29 -21.00 3.82
C PHE A 58 5.75 -21.32 3.44
N ALA A 59 6.69 -21.25 4.38
CA ALA A 59 8.12 -21.45 4.16
C ALA A 59 8.65 -20.58 2.99
N LEU A 60 8.55 -19.26 3.15
CA LEU A 60 8.90 -18.29 2.09
C LEU A 60 10.42 -18.17 1.83
N GLY A 61 11.23 -18.88 2.62
CA GLY A 61 12.68 -18.95 2.52
C GLY A 61 13.37 -18.09 3.58
N GLU A 62 14.59 -18.47 3.91
CA GLU A 62 15.35 -17.89 5.04
C GLU A 62 15.46 -16.37 4.97
N THR A 63 15.70 -15.80 3.79
CA THR A 63 15.81 -14.35 3.61
C THR A 63 14.53 -13.60 3.98
N ILE A 64 13.37 -14.11 3.57
CA ILE A 64 12.07 -13.48 3.86
C ILE A 64 11.68 -13.70 5.31
N ASP A 65 11.99 -14.88 5.86
CA ASP A 65 11.74 -15.19 7.27
C ASP A 65 12.59 -14.29 8.18
N MET A 66 13.87 -14.07 7.85
CA MET A 66 14.73 -13.11 8.55
C MET A 66 14.20 -11.67 8.47
N LEU A 67 13.73 -11.23 7.29
CA LEU A 67 13.11 -9.91 7.13
C LEU A 67 11.87 -9.77 8.02
N ARG A 68 11.02 -10.81 8.06
CA ARG A 68 9.82 -10.86 8.91
C ARG A 68 10.18 -10.71 10.38
N ASP A 69 11.15 -11.50 10.86
CA ASP A 69 11.57 -11.48 12.27
C ASP A 69 12.17 -10.12 12.68
N GLN A 70 12.98 -9.51 11.80
CA GLN A 70 13.54 -8.18 12.03
C GLN A 70 12.45 -7.12 12.11
N LEU A 71 11.48 -7.14 11.19
CA LEU A 71 10.38 -6.18 11.20
C LEU A 71 9.43 -6.41 12.37
N GLN A 72 9.14 -7.65 12.78
CA GLN A 72 8.36 -7.93 13.98
C GLN A 72 9.00 -7.32 15.22
N SER A 73 10.31 -7.52 15.37
CA SER A 73 11.08 -6.98 16.50
C SER A 73 11.07 -5.46 16.49
N PHE A 74 11.34 -4.84 15.33
CA PHE A 74 11.29 -3.39 15.17
C PHE A 74 9.91 -2.82 15.47
N VAL A 75 8.86 -3.42 14.90
CA VAL A 75 7.48 -2.96 15.06
C VAL A 75 7.06 -3.03 16.53
N ALA A 76 7.34 -4.13 17.21
CA ALA A 76 7.02 -4.28 18.64
C ALA A 76 7.75 -3.27 19.53
N ALA A 77 9.03 -2.98 19.22
CA ALA A 77 9.86 -2.09 20.04
C ALA A 77 9.63 -0.60 19.75
N GLU A 78 9.49 -0.23 18.48
CA GLU A 78 9.57 1.16 18.03
C GLU A 78 8.23 1.73 17.55
N LEU A 79 7.44 0.95 16.81
CA LEU A 79 6.23 1.45 16.15
C LEU A 79 4.97 1.29 17.02
N SER A 80 4.68 0.08 17.48
CA SER A 80 3.46 -0.24 18.24
C SER A 80 3.26 0.64 19.48
N PRO A 81 4.31 0.94 20.29
CA PRO A 81 4.15 1.83 21.45
C PRO A 81 3.76 3.27 21.08
N ARG A 82 4.09 3.72 19.86
CA ARG A 82 3.88 5.10 19.38
C ARG A 82 2.64 5.25 18.52
N ALA A 83 2.08 4.16 17.99
CA ALA A 83 0.98 4.17 17.04
C ALA A 83 -0.19 5.09 17.47
N ALA A 84 -0.69 4.90 18.70
CA ALA A 84 -1.81 5.70 19.20
C ALA A 84 -1.48 7.20 19.38
N GLN A 85 -0.22 7.54 19.61
CA GLN A 85 0.20 8.93 19.66
C GLN A 85 0.29 9.52 18.26
N ILE A 86 0.90 8.80 17.31
CA ILE A 86 1.02 9.22 15.91
C ILE A 86 -0.38 9.52 15.34
N ASP A 87 -1.35 8.65 15.59
CA ASP A 87 -2.73 8.84 15.13
C ASP A 87 -3.41 10.06 15.75
N ARG A 88 -3.17 10.34 17.04
CA ARG A 88 -3.76 11.51 17.74
C ARG A 88 -3.12 12.82 17.29
N ASP A 89 -1.80 12.84 17.18
CA ASP A 89 -1.05 14.06 16.85
C ASP A 89 -1.19 14.39 15.36
N ASN A 90 -1.51 13.39 14.53
CA ASN A 90 -1.71 13.52 13.08
C ASN A 90 -0.49 14.16 12.38
N LEU A 91 0.70 13.82 12.88
CA LEU A 91 1.98 14.26 12.33
C LEU A 91 2.70 13.09 11.65
N PHE A 92 3.36 13.39 10.54
CA PHE A 92 4.20 12.40 9.87
C PHE A 92 5.39 12.00 10.75
N PRO A 93 5.59 10.70 11.04
CA PRO A 93 6.68 10.25 11.92
C PRO A 93 8.00 10.16 11.14
N ALA A 94 8.61 11.30 10.82
CA ALA A 94 9.80 11.40 9.98
C ALA A 94 11.00 10.56 10.48
N ASP A 95 11.14 10.42 11.80
CA ASP A 95 12.20 9.60 12.40
C ASP A 95 12.03 8.10 12.08
N MET A 96 10.79 7.62 11.90
CA MET A 96 10.52 6.25 11.48
C MET A 96 11.02 6.01 10.05
N TRP A 97 10.93 7.00 9.16
CA TRP A 97 11.43 6.86 7.79
C TRP A 97 12.94 6.66 7.74
N ARG A 98 13.69 7.40 8.55
CA ARG A 98 15.14 7.21 8.67
C ARG A 98 15.49 5.81 9.15
N LYS A 99 14.83 5.33 10.20
CA LYS A 99 15.02 3.96 10.72
C LYS A 99 14.65 2.88 9.69
N LEU A 100 13.53 3.05 8.98
CA LEU A 100 13.11 2.13 7.91
C LEU A 100 14.08 2.13 6.73
N GLY A 101 14.67 3.28 6.40
CA GLY A 101 15.71 3.41 5.38
C GLY A 101 17.00 2.71 5.78
N GLU A 102 17.44 2.89 7.04
CA GLU A 102 18.62 2.20 7.61
C GLU A 102 18.44 0.68 7.65
N MET A 103 17.22 0.19 7.87
CA MET A 103 16.88 -1.24 7.75
C MET A 103 16.80 -1.74 6.31
N GLY A 104 16.88 -0.85 5.31
CA GLY A 104 16.78 -1.18 3.89
C GLY A 104 15.35 -1.46 3.40
N VAL A 105 14.33 -1.30 4.25
CA VAL A 105 12.96 -1.72 3.91
C VAL A 105 12.21 -0.73 3.02
N LEU A 106 12.67 0.53 2.92
CA LEU A 106 12.13 1.50 1.96
C LEU A 106 12.51 1.18 0.51
N GLY A 107 13.58 0.39 0.29
CA GLY A 107 14.13 0.05 -1.01
C GLY A 107 14.05 -1.43 -1.40
N ILE A 108 13.12 -2.21 -0.82
CA ILE A 108 13.03 -3.67 -1.02
C ILE A 108 13.00 -4.10 -2.49
N THR A 109 12.29 -3.35 -3.34
CA THR A 109 12.12 -3.67 -4.76
C THR A 109 13.21 -3.08 -5.67
N VAL A 110 14.08 -2.23 -5.11
CA VAL A 110 15.12 -1.49 -5.83
C VAL A 110 16.43 -2.27 -5.80
N SER A 111 17.21 -2.23 -6.89
CA SER A 111 18.52 -2.88 -6.94
C SER A 111 19.55 -2.21 -6.03
N GLU A 112 20.58 -2.97 -5.66
CA GLU A 112 21.72 -2.49 -4.87
C GLU A 112 22.45 -1.31 -5.54
N GLU A 113 22.44 -1.22 -6.88
CA GLU A 113 23.00 -0.09 -7.65
C GLU A 113 22.46 1.27 -7.17
N TYR A 114 21.20 1.32 -6.74
CA TYR A 114 20.57 2.54 -6.21
C TYR A 114 20.39 2.50 -4.68
N GLY A 115 21.12 1.61 -4.00
CA GLY A 115 21.08 1.43 -2.54
C GLY A 115 19.92 0.59 -2.01
N GLY A 116 19.15 -0.06 -2.89
CA GLY A 116 18.03 -0.94 -2.51
C GLY A 116 18.47 -2.36 -2.15
N ALA A 117 17.52 -3.17 -1.68
CA ALA A 117 17.79 -4.54 -1.21
C ALA A 117 17.57 -5.64 -2.27
N GLY A 118 16.91 -5.32 -3.39
CA GLY A 118 16.72 -6.26 -4.51
C GLY A 118 15.92 -7.53 -4.20
N LEU A 119 15.17 -7.57 -3.09
CA LEU A 119 14.47 -8.78 -2.61
C LEU A 119 13.13 -9.04 -3.32
N GLY A 120 12.66 -8.06 -4.11
CA GLY A 120 11.46 -8.20 -4.93
C GLY A 120 10.15 -8.01 -4.18
N TYR A 121 9.04 -8.21 -4.90
CA TYR A 121 7.72 -7.76 -4.43
C TYR A 121 7.11 -8.64 -3.32
N LEU A 122 7.48 -9.93 -3.25
CA LEU A 122 7.01 -10.80 -2.16
C LEU A 122 7.56 -10.33 -0.80
N ALA A 123 8.85 -10.01 -0.73
CA ALA A 123 9.46 -9.43 0.46
C ALA A 123 8.81 -8.10 0.85
N HIS A 124 8.42 -7.28 -0.15
CA HIS A 124 7.72 -6.02 0.09
C HIS A 124 6.35 -6.24 0.74
N VAL A 125 5.60 -7.23 0.28
CA VAL A 125 4.30 -7.61 0.88
C VAL A 125 4.47 -8.05 2.32
N VAL A 126 5.49 -8.86 2.62
CA VAL A 126 5.80 -9.26 4.00
C VAL A 126 6.15 -8.05 4.86
N ALA A 127 6.92 -7.10 4.34
CA ALA A 127 7.23 -5.89 5.07
C ALA A 127 5.99 -5.03 5.36
N MET A 128 5.11 -4.88 4.37
CA MET A 128 3.84 -4.18 4.53
C MET A 128 2.95 -4.87 5.59
N GLU A 129 2.89 -6.20 5.56
CA GLU A 129 2.15 -7.02 6.54
C GLU A 129 2.63 -6.73 7.96
N GLU A 130 3.94 -6.81 8.22
CA GLU A 130 4.49 -6.63 9.57
C GLU A 130 4.35 -5.20 10.08
N ILE A 131 4.60 -4.18 9.25
CA ILE A 131 4.39 -2.77 9.65
C ILE A 131 2.92 -2.51 9.98
N SER A 132 2.00 -3.11 9.23
CA SER A 132 0.55 -2.98 9.47
C SER A 132 0.10 -3.54 10.83
N ARG A 133 0.85 -4.49 11.41
CA ARG A 133 0.55 -5.03 12.75
C ARG A 133 0.78 -4.01 13.85
N GLY A 134 1.69 -3.05 13.64
CA GLY A 134 1.97 -2.00 14.62
C GLY A 134 1.11 -0.76 14.42
N SER A 135 0.96 -0.30 13.18
CA SER A 135 0.17 0.88 12.86
C SER A 135 -0.33 0.84 11.42
N ALA A 136 -1.65 0.89 11.24
CA ALA A 136 -2.26 0.97 9.92
C ALA A 136 -1.97 2.29 9.20
N SER A 137 -1.88 3.41 9.93
CA SER A 137 -1.59 4.73 9.37
C SER A 137 -0.16 4.82 8.84
N VAL A 138 0.83 4.35 9.61
CA VAL A 138 2.23 4.27 9.18
C VAL A 138 2.40 3.27 8.05
N ALA A 139 1.73 2.12 8.10
CA ALA A 139 1.77 1.15 7.01
C ALA A 139 1.21 1.72 5.70
N LEU A 140 0.08 2.44 5.75
CA LEU A 140 -0.50 3.10 4.56
C LEU A 140 0.50 4.10 3.94
N SER A 141 1.12 4.91 4.79
CA SER A 141 2.16 5.85 4.41
C SER A 141 3.39 5.15 3.80
N TYR A 142 3.82 4.02 4.39
CA TYR A 142 4.91 3.19 3.90
C TYR A 142 4.58 2.60 2.54
N GLY A 143 3.36 2.09 2.34
CA GLY A 143 2.90 1.57 1.05
C GLY A 143 2.88 2.64 -0.04
N ALA A 144 2.45 3.86 0.28
CA ALA A 144 2.50 4.97 -0.66
C ALA A 144 3.92 5.35 -1.06
N HIS A 145 4.85 5.37 -0.11
CA HIS A 145 6.26 5.62 -0.38
C HIS A 145 6.90 4.47 -1.18
N SER A 146 6.94 3.27 -0.63
CA SER A 146 7.76 2.14 -1.12
C SER A 146 7.18 1.52 -2.40
N ASN A 147 5.85 1.45 -2.52
CA ASN A 147 5.20 0.87 -3.70
C ASN A 147 4.75 1.95 -4.70
N LEU A 148 3.96 2.92 -4.27
CA LEU A 148 3.34 3.85 -5.21
C LEU A 148 4.34 4.87 -5.79
N CYS A 149 5.41 5.20 -5.07
CA CYS A 149 6.47 6.09 -5.54
C CYS A 149 7.73 5.32 -5.96
N VAL A 150 8.42 4.68 -5.01
CA VAL A 150 9.74 4.04 -5.23
C VAL A 150 9.66 2.95 -6.29
N ASN A 151 8.74 1.98 -6.15
CA ASN A 151 8.60 0.90 -7.13
C ASN A 151 8.15 1.41 -8.51
N GLN A 152 7.36 2.49 -8.60
CA GLN A 152 6.99 3.07 -9.89
C GLN A 152 8.19 3.72 -10.61
N ILE A 153 9.03 4.46 -9.87
CA ILE A 153 10.29 5.00 -10.41
C ILE A 153 11.23 3.87 -10.81
N ASN A 154 11.35 2.83 -9.98
CA ASN A 154 12.22 1.70 -10.26
C ASN A 154 11.81 0.94 -11.54
N ARG A 155 10.50 0.76 -11.77
CA ARG A 155 9.99 0.02 -12.93
C ARG A 155 9.98 0.85 -14.21
N ASN A 156 9.62 2.12 -14.13
CA ASN A 156 9.29 2.93 -15.30
C ASN A 156 10.25 4.10 -15.54
N GLY A 157 11.10 4.44 -14.57
CA GLY A 157 12.08 5.51 -14.70
C GLY A 157 13.20 5.15 -15.67
N ASN A 158 13.73 6.15 -16.36
CA ASN A 158 15.00 6.02 -17.09
C ASN A 158 16.20 5.99 -16.11
N PRO A 159 17.41 5.62 -16.56
CA PRO A 159 18.59 5.54 -15.68
C PRO A 159 18.85 6.85 -14.92
N GLU A 160 18.68 8.01 -15.57
CA GLU A 160 18.92 9.32 -14.98
C GLU A 160 17.93 9.63 -13.85
N GLN A 161 16.65 9.29 -14.03
CA GLN A 161 15.61 9.44 -13.00
C GLN A 161 15.86 8.50 -11.82
N LYS A 162 16.22 7.24 -12.09
CA LYS A 162 16.51 6.27 -11.02
C LYS A 162 17.68 6.74 -10.16
N ALA A 163 18.80 7.10 -10.79
CA ALA A 163 19.98 7.61 -10.11
C ALA A 163 19.70 8.90 -9.31
N ARG A 164 18.82 9.77 -9.81
CA ARG A 164 18.48 11.03 -9.16
C ARG A 164 17.56 10.88 -7.94
N TYR A 165 16.58 9.99 -8.01
CA TYR A 165 15.49 9.94 -7.02
C TYR A 165 15.62 8.77 -6.04
N LEU A 166 15.99 7.58 -6.51
CA LEU A 166 15.93 6.36 -5.69
C LEU A 166 16.85 6.42 -4.46
N PRO A 167 18.12 6.87 -4.53
CA PRO A 167 19.00 6.82 -3.35
C PRO A 167 18.47 7.58 -2.13
N ARG A 168 17.86 8.76 -2.34
CA ARG A 168 17.29 9.57 -1.25
C ARG A 168 15.96 9.04 -0.73
N LEU A 169 15.15 8.43 -1.59
CA LEU A 169 13.93 7.75 -1.17
C LEU A 169 14.26 6.48 -0.37
N VAL A 170 15.20 5.66 -0.87
CA VAL A 170 15.61 4.40 -0.24
C VAL A 170 16.26 4.62 1.13
N SER A 171 17.08 5.67 1.28
CA SER A 171 17.67 6.02 2.58
C SER A 171 16.68 6.67 3.56
N GLY A 172 15.47 7.00 3.11
CA GLY A 172 14.48 7.73 3.90
C GLY A 172 14.83 9.19 4.16
N GLU A 173 15.81 9.77 3.44
CA GLU A 173 16.05 11.22 3.42
C GLU A 173 14.86 11.96 2.80
N HIS A 174 14.26 11.36 1.77
CA HIS A 174 13.09 11.87 1.09
C HIS A 174 11.86 10.99 1.34
N VAL A 175 10.68 11.61 1.34
CA VAL A 175 9.39 10.92 1.34
C VAL A 175 8.76 10.98 -0.05
N GLY A 176 8.17 9.87 -0.47
CA GLY A 176 7.55 9.69 -1.78
C GLY A 176 6.02 9.64 -1.69
N ALA A 177 5.37 10.16 -2.73
CA ALA A 177 3.92 10.10 -2.93
C ALA A 177 3.54 9.79 -4.38
N LEU A 178 2.32 9.29 -4.58
CA LEU A 178 1.69 9.12 -5.89
C LEU A 178 0.46 10.01 -5.98
N ALA A 179 0.44 10.89 -6.97
CA ALA A 179 -0.65 11.84 -7.20
C ALA A 179 -1.47 11.45 -8.43
N MET A 180 -2.58 10.75 -8.20
CA MET A 180 -3.43 10.21 -9.25
C MET A 180 -4.87 10.76 -9.19
N SER A 181 -5.54 10.57 -8.04
CA SER A 181 -6.93 10.96 -7.82
C SER A 181 -7.17 12.47 -7.87
N GLU A 182 -8.32 12.88 -8.40
CA GLU A 182 -8.78 14.27 -8.50
C GLU A 182 -10.17 14.42 -7.88
N PRO A 183 -10.61 15.63 -7.50
CA PRO A 183 -11.95 15.84 -6.95
C PRO A 183 -13.07 15.27 -7.83
N ASN A 184 -12.87 15.23 -9.15
CA ASN A 184 -13.80 14.68 -10.12
C ASN A 184 -13.44 13.27 -10.65
N ALA A 185 -12.35 12.65 -10.18
CA ALA A 185 -11.85 11.37 -10.70
C ALA A 185 -11.20 10.53 -9.59
N GLY A 186 -11.96 9.57 -9.05
CA GLY A 186 -11.49 8.55 -8.10
C GLY A 186 -11.47 7.17 -8.75
N SER A 187 -12.58 6.43 -8.66
CA SER A 187 -12.72 5.11 -9.30
C SER A 187 -12.60 5.20 -10.84
N ASP A 188 -13.14 6.26 -11.44
CA ASP A 188 -12.98 6.57 -12.86
C ASP A 188 -11.76 7.48 -13.07
N VAL A 189 -10.58 6.92 -12.84
CA VAL A 189 -9.31 7.65 -12.89
C VAL A 189 -8.98 8.19 -14.29
N VAL A 190 -9.47 7.53 -15.35
CA VAL A 190 -9.19 7.93 -16.75
C VAL A 190 -9.90 9.23 -17.15
N SER A 191 -10.92 9.64 -16.39
CA SER A 191 -11.62 10.92 -16.52
C SER A 191 -10.90 12.08 -15.82
N MET A 192 -9.67 11.88 -15.33
CA MET A 192 -8.82 12.95 -14.81
C MET A 192 -8.66 14.11 -15.81
N LYS A 193 -8.54 15.32 -15.29
CA LYS A 193 -8.48 16.57 -16.03
C LYS A 193 -7.14 17.30 -15.87
N LEU A 194 -6.31 16.97 -14.87
CA LEU A 194 -4.99 17.59 -14.76
C LEU A 194 -4.22 17.34 -16.05
N ARG A 195 -3.74 18.43 -16.65
CA ARG A 195 -3.04 18.44 -17.93
C ARG A 195 -1.58 18.73 -17.73
N ALA A 196 -0.72 18.04 -18.48
CA ALA A 196 0.69 18.34 -18.62
C ALA A 196 0.94 18.88 -20.03
N ASP A 197 1.13 20.19 -20.14
CA ASP A 197 1.39 20.87 -21.42
C ASP A 197 2.89 20.95 -21.70
N LYS A 198 3.36 20.32 -22.78
CA LYS A 198 4.78 20.41 -23.17
C LYS A 198 5.14 21.83 -23.62
N ARG A 199 6.18 22.41 -23.02
CA ARG A 199 6.74 23.73 -23.32
C ARG A 199 8.27 23.61 -23.42
N GLY A 200 8.77 23.30 -24.61
CA GLY A 200 10.20 23.07 -24.83
C GLY A 200 10.68 21.79 -24.14
N ASP A 201 11.60 21.94 -23.19
CA ASP A 201 12.23 20.87 -22.41
C ASP A 201 11.47 20.52 -21.11
N ARG A 202 10.35 21.20 -20.83
CA ARG A 202 9.56 21.00 -19.61
C ARG A 202 8.07 20.81 -19.89
N TYR A 203 7.35 20.35 -18.87
CA TYR A 203 5.89 20.31 -18.85
C TYR A 203 5.35 21.32 -17.83
N ILE A 204 4.24 21.97 -18.19
CA ILE A 204 3.47 22.81 -17.26
C ILE A 204 2.23 22.01 -16.83
N LEU A 205 2.16 21.69 -15.55
CA LEU A 205 1.02 20.96 -14.97
C LEU A 205 -0.06 21.96 -14.54
N ASN A 206 -1.29 21.75 -15.00
CA ASN A 206 -2.45 22.57 -14.64
C ASN A 206 -3.60 21.68 -14.20
N GLY A 207 -4.00 21.82 -12.94
CA GLY A 207 -5.07 21.05 -12.31
C GLY A 207 -4.85 20.88 -10.82
N SER A 208 -5.59 19.95 -10.21
CA SER A 208 -5.50 19.64 -8.79
C SER A 208 -5.60 18.14 -8.56
N LYS A 209 -4.86 17.63 -7.59
CA LYS A 209 -4.99 16.26 -7.07
C LYS A 209 -5.59 16.29 -5.67
N THR A 210 -6.16 15.18 -5.21
CA THR A 210 -6.78 15.05 -3.89
C THR A 210 -6.55 13.67 -3.30
N TRP A 211 -6.62 13.55 -1.97
CA TRP A 211 -6.40 12.29 -1.23
C TRP A 211 -5.02 11.66 -1.47
N ILE A 212 -3.99 12.50 -1.56
CA ILE A 212 -2.62 12.05 -1.80
C ILE A 212 -1.97 11.71 -0.46
N THR A 213 -1.83 10.41 -0.16
CA THR A 213 -1.06 9.93 0.99
C THR A 213 0.36 10.48 0.94
N ASN A 214 0.87 10.94 2.09
CA ASN A 214 2.12 11.68 2.25
C ASN A 214 2.15 13.04 1.54
N GLY A 215 1.02 13.51 1.01
CA GLY A 215 0.93 14.72 0.20
C GLY A 215 1.53 15.97 0.83
N PRO A 216 1.33 16.27 2.12
CA PRO A 216 1.96 17.44 2.74
C PRO A 216 3.46 17.31 3.02
N ASP A 217 3.95 16.08 3.17
CA ASP A 217 5.29 15.78 3.68
C ASP A 217 6.26 15.22 2.61
N ALA A 218 5.77 14.97 1.40
CA ALA A 218 6.55 14.34 0.34
C ALA A 218 7.49 15.31 -0.38
N ASP A 219 8.72 14.87 -0.61
CA ASP A 219 9.73 15.56 -1.41
C ASP A 219 9.64 15.17 -2.89
N THR A 220 9.12 13.97 -3.18
CA THR A 220 9.04 13.41 -4.54
C THR A 220 7.65 12.88 -4.84
N TYR A 221 7.09 13.32 -5.97
CA TYR A 221 5.78 12.87 -6.44
C TYR A 221 5.91 12.18 -7.79
N VAL A 222 5.26 11.03 -7.92
CA VAL A 222 4.87 10.48 -9.21
C VAL A 222 3.48 11.03 -9.51
N ILE A 223 3.34 11.87 -10.55
CA ILE A 223 2.07 12.54 -10.86
C ILE A 223 1.54 12.04 -12.19
N TYR A 224 0.31 11.54 -12.19
CA TYR A 224 -0.38 11.15 -13.41
C TYR A 224 -1.10 12.35 -14.02
N ALA A 225 -0.85 12.62 -15.30
CA ALA A 225 -1.39 13.78 -16.00
C ALA A 225 -1.78 13.44 -17.44
N LYS A 226 -2.75 14.15 -18.00
CA LYS A 226 -3.05 14.07 -19.44
C LYS A 226 -2.04 14.87 -20.25
N THR A 227 -1.29 14.19 -21.11
CA THR A 227 -0.41 14.77 -22.12
C THR A 227 -1.08 14.89 -23.48
N ASP A 228 -2.11 14.07 -23.75
CA ASP A 228 -2.91 14.11 -24.98
C ASP A 228 -4.40 13.86 -24.70
N LEU A 229 -5.23 14.90 -24.80
CA LEU A 229 -6.66 14.81 -24.52
C LEU A 229 -7.42 13.93 -25.51
N ALA A 230 -6.93 13.80 -26.75
CA ALA A 230 -7.60 13.03 -27.80
C ALA A 230 -7.44 11.51 -27.61
N LYS A 231 -6.46 11.07 -26.81
CA LYS A 231 -6.12 9.65 -26.62
C LYS A 231 -6.76 9.00 -25.40
N ALA A 232 -7.68 9.67 -24.72
CA ALA A 232 -8.37 9.17 -23.53
C ALA A 232 -7.37 8.57 -22.51
N ALA A 233 -7.50 7.28 -22.16
CA ALA A 233 -6.61 6.59 -21.21
C ALA A 233 -5.16 6.50 -21.71
N HIS A 234 -4.93 6.38 -23.01
CA HIS A 234 -3.58 6.32 -23.61
C HIS A 234 -2.92 7.70 -23.70
N GLY A 235 -3.64 8.76 -23.36
CA GLY A 235 -3.13 10.12 -23.27
C GLY A 235 -2.62 10.49 -21.87
N ILE A 236 -2.56 9.53 -20.95
CA ILE A 236 -2.06 9.73 -19.58
C ILE A 236 -0.59 9.28 -19.52
N SER A 237 0.24 10.08 -18.85
CA SER A 237 1.66 9.81 -18.62
C SER A 237 2.04 10.09 -17.17
#